data_AF-M0MSR8-F1
#
_entry.id   AF-M0MSR8-F1
#
_cell.length_a   1.000
_cell.length_b   1.000
_cell.length_c   1.000
_cell.angle_alpha   90.00
_cell.angle_beta   90.00
_cell.angle_gamma   90.00
#
_symmetry.space_group_name_H-M   'P 1'
#
loop_
_entity.id
_entity.type
_entity.pdbx_description
1 polymer ?
#
loop_
_entity_poly.entity_id
_entity_poly.type
_entity_poly.pdbx_seq_one_letter_code
_entity_poly.pdbx_strand_id
1 'polypeptide(L)'
;MNAYEPNGQERTDDERRGVEAVAKRVTRALDSFFHVEAAGDNGKYTVLSGSGNTYTVDPSDGSCTCPDGQRGSWCKHAHRVAFVTGEIPDIDGVRVESSDKTDDTDADTETETDDSQTLAERVEQFAANNPGASAIEAIGQLGISPDKKERVEEVLAA
;
A
#
# COMPACT_ATOMS: atom_id res chain seq x y z
N MET A 1 7.14 -38.64 -1.27
CA MET A 1 7.97 -37.48 -0.89
C MET A 1 8.07 -36.59 -2.11
N ASN A 2 7.24 -35.54 -2.17
CA ASN A 2 7.26 -34.58 -3.28
C ASN A 2 8.44 -33.63 -3.10
N ALA A 3 9.33 -33.59 -4.08
CA ALA A 3 10.36 -32.56 -4.18
C ALA A 3 9.67 -31.24 -4.56
N TYR A 4 9.75 -30.27 -3.66
CA TYR A 4 9.35 -28.89 -3.96
C TYR A 4 10.49 -28.27 -4.77
N GLU A 5 10.30 -28.10 -6.07
CA GLU A 5 11.23 -27.35 -6.91
C GLU A 5 10.99 -25.85 -6.65
N PRO A 6 11.91 -25.12 -5.99
CA PRO A 6 11.75 -23.69 -5.86
C PRO A 6 11.97 -23.06 -7.23
N ASN A 7 10.89 -22.57 -7.84
CA ASN A 7 10.95 -21.55 -8.89
C ASN A 7 11.51 -20.25 -8.29
N GLY A 8 12.81 -20.24 -8.01
CA GLY A 8 13.56 -19.04 -7.66
C GLY A 8 14.37 -18.64 -8.88
N GLN A 9 13.79 -17.83 -9.77
CA GLN A 9 14.57 -17.21 -10.84
C GLN A 9 15.72 -16.41 -10.19
N GLU A 10 16.93 -16.93 -10.31
CA GLU A 10 18.14 -16.29 -9.79
C GLU A 10 18.30 -14.92 -10.46
N ARG A 11 17.99 -13.85 -9.71
CA ARG A 11 18.24 -12.47 -10.12
C ARG A 11 19.73 -12.32 -10.41
N THR A 12 20.06 -11.79 -11.58
CA THR A 12 21.46 -11.62 -12.01
C THR A 12 22.24 -10.77 -10.99
N ASP A 13 23.56 -10.97 -10.90
CA ASP A 13 24.42 -10.15 -10.02
C ASP A 13 24.28 -8.64 -10.27
N ASP A 14 23.98 -8.25 -11.51
CA ASP A 14 23.76 -6.86 -11.91
C ASP A 14 22.46 -6.29 -11.32
N GLU A 15 21.35 -7.03 -11.40
CA GLU A 15 20.08 -6.65 -10.77
C GLU A 15 20.20 -6.53 -9.26
N ARG A 16 20.92 -7.46 -8.60
CA ARG A 16 21.17 -7.41 -7.16
C ARG A 16 21.94 -6.15 -6.76
N ARG A 17 22.99 -5.82 -7.53
CA ARG A 17 23.80 -4.61 -7.33
C ARG A 17 23.00 -3.32 -7.54
N GLY A 18 22.06 -3.33 -8.50
CA GLY A 18 21.11 -2.23 -8.72
C GLY A 18 20.17 -2.02 -7.54
N VAL A 19 19.58 -3.10 -7.01
CA VAL A 19 18.69 -3.04 -5.84
C VAL A 19 19.43 -2.54 -4.59
N GLU A 20 20.64 -3.01 -4.33
CA GLU A 20 21.44 -2.52 -3.18
C GLU A 20 21.81 -1.05 -3.29
N ALA A 21 22.14 -0.56 -4.50
CA ALA A 21 22.41 0.86 -4.72
C ALA A 21 21.16 1.72 -4.47
N VAL A 22 19.99 1.25 -4.90
CA VAL A 22 18.70 1.88 -4.62
C VAL A 22 18.38 1.84 -3.12
N ALA A 23 18.59 0.72 -2.44
CA ALA A 23 18.36 0.62 -1.00
C ALA A 23 19.23 1.62 -0.22
N LYS A 24 20.52 1.73 -0.56
CA LYS A 24 21.44 2.66 0.11
C LYS A 24 21.06 4.13 -0.07
N ARG A 25 20.55 4.53 -1.24
CA ARG A 25 20.05 5.92 -1.43
C ARG A 25 18.78 6.17 -0.64
N VAL A 26 17.88 5.18 -0.54
CA VAL A 26 16.64 5.26 0.25
C VAL A 26 16.97 5.37 1.74
N THR A 27 17.85 4.52 2.28
CA THR A 27 18.27 4.60 3.68
C THR A 27 18.87 5.96 4.02
N ARG A 28 19.72 6.54 3.15
CA ARG A 28 20.26 7.89 3.36
C ARG A 28 19.20 8.99 3.28
N ALA A 29 18.17 8.82 2.44
CA ALA A 29 17.04 9.74 2.38
C ALA A 29 16.24 9.74 3.69
N LEU A 30 16.18 8.60 4.38
CA LEU A 30 15.43 8.43 5.62
C LEU A 30 16.24 8.80 6.87
N ASP A 31 17.56 8.51 6.87
CA ASP A 31 18.44 8.71 8.03
C ASP A 31 19.01 10.14 8.10
N SER A 32 19.21 10.80 6.96
CA SER A 32 19.69 12.19 6.94
C SER A 32 18.55 13.16 7.27
N PHE A 33 18.88 14.22 8.02
CA PHE A 33 17.92 15.28 8.30
C PHE A 33 17.46 15.95 7.00
N PHE A 34 16.14 15.99 6.79
CA PHE A 34 15.51 16.76 5.73
C PHE A 34 14.26 17.43 6.25
N HIS A 35 14.18 18.73 6.05
CA HIS A 35 12.96 19.50 6.25
C HIS A 35 12.34 19.76 4.88
N VAL A 36 11.08 19.35 4.71
CA VAL A 36 10.30 19.58 3.49
C VAL A 36 9.29 20.67 3.81
N GLU A 37 9.40 21.80 3.13
CA GLU A 37 8.42 22.87 3.19
C GLU A 37 7.27 22.55 2.23
N ALA A 38 6.07 23.00 2.60
CA ALA A 38 4.86 22.79 1.80
C ALA A 38 5.02 23.31 0.37
N ALA A 39 4.31 22.68 -0.58
CA ALA A 39 4.29 23.14 -1.95
C ALA A 39 3.79 24.59 -2.01
N GLY A 40 4.56 25.44 -2.69
CA GLY A 40 4.04 26.76 -3.10
C GLY A 40 2.97 26.60 -4.19
N ASP A 41 2.45 27.72 -4.69
CA ASP A 41 1.34 27.75 -5.68
C ASP A 41 1.62 26.97 -6.98
N ASN A 42 2.87 26.58 -7.24
CA ASN A 42 3.31 25.85 -8.43
C ASN A 42 3.43 24.32 -8.21
N GLY A 43 3.01 23.77 -7.06
CA GLY A 43 3.14 22.33 -6.76
C GLY A 43 4.56 21.85 -6.47
N LYS A 44 5.51 22.78 -6.29
CA LYS A 44 6.93 22.49 -6.06
C LYS A 44 7.28 22.58 -4.59
N TYR A 45 8.01 21.60 -4.10
CA TYR A 45 8.43 21.48 -2.71
C TYR A 45 9.85 22.00 -2.53
N THR A 46 10.07 22.69 -1.41
CA THR A 46 11.41 23.13 -1.02
C THR A 46 11.95 22.18 0.04
N VAL A 47 13.13 21.61 -0.21
CA VAL A 47 13.77 20.64 0.67
C VAL A 47 15.07 21.21 1.21
N LEU A 48 15.12 21.44 2.51
CA LEU A 48 16.34 21.78 3.23
C LEU A 48 17.04 20.48 3.65
N SER A 49 18.24 20.26 3.11
CA SER A 49 19.11 19.15 3.48
C SER A 49 19.86 19.44 4.77
N GLY A 50 20.15 18.41 5.57
CA GLY A 50 21.01 18.49 6.75
C GLY A 50 22.44 18.97 6.47
N SER A 51 22.83 19.11 5.20
CA SER A 51 24.05 19.81 4.79
C SER A 51 23.92 21.34 4.76
N GLY A 52 22.75 21.90 5.08
CA GLY A 52 22.46 23.34 5.02
C GLY A 52 22.07 23.85 3.63
N ASN A 53 21.97 22.98 2.63
CA ASN A 53 21.59 23.33 1.26
C ASN A 53 20.09 23.16 1.04
N THR A 54 19.51 24.07 0.27
CA THR A 54 18.09 24.05 -0.09
C THR A 54 17.94 23.69 -1.56
N TYR A 55 17.04 22.76 -1.87
CA TYR A 55 16.74 22.30 -3.22
C TYR A 55 15.24 22.36 -3.48
N THR A 56 14.87 22.58 -4.75
CA THR A 56 13.48 22.55 -5.19
C THR A 56 13.21 21.21 -5.87
N VAL A 57 12.08 20.60 -5.54
CA VAL A 57 11.63 19.30 -6.05
C VAL A 57 10.25 19.47 -6.70
N ASP A 58 10.10 18.90 -7.88
CA ASP A 58 8.84 18.76 -8.58
C ASP A 58 8.45 17.27 -8.56
N PRO A 59 7.51 16.86 -7.69
CA PRO A 59 7.14 15.45 -7.57
C PRO A 59 6.32 14.94 -8.75
N SER A 60 5.70 15.82 -9.56
CA SER A 60 4.97 15.37 -10.75
C SER A 60 5.92 14.88 -11.85
N ASP A 61 7.07 15.53 -11.98
CA ASP A 61 8.11 15.20 -12.97
C ASP A 61 9.26 14.35 -12.36
N GLY A 62 9.25 14.16 -11.03
CA GLY A 62 10.32 13.50 -10.30
C GLY A 62 11.66 14.27 -10.31
N SER A 63 11.67 15.53 -10.73
CA SER A 63 12.87 16.33 -10.90
C SER A 63 13.28 17.09 -9.64
N CYS A 64 14.59 17.29 -9.49
CA CYS A 64 15.16 18.02 -8.35
C CYS A 64 16.35 18.86 -8.81
N THR A 65 16.48 20.07 -8.24
CA THR A 65 17.59 20.99 -8.56
C THR A 65 18.95 20.56 -7.99
N CYS A 66 19.01 19.48 -7.21
CA CYS A 66 20.29 18.97 -6.69
C CYS A 66 21.13 18.30 -7.79
N PRO A 67 22.47 18.17 -7.61
CA PRO A 67 23.34 17.59 -8.61
C PRO A 67 22.94 16.18 -9.06
N ASP A 68 22.42 15.35 -8.15
CA ASP A 68 21.93 14.00 -8.46
C ASP A 68 20.61 14.00 -9.25
N GLY A 69 19.73 14.97 -8.99
CA GLY A 69 18.46 15.12 -9.69
C GLY A 69 18.64 15.67 -11.11
N GLN A 70 19.59 16.59 -11.31
CA GLN A 70 19.96 17.09 -12.64
C GLN A 70 20.55 16.02 -13.55
N ARG A 71 21.07 14.92 -12.99
CA ARG A 71 21.56 13.76 -13.76
C ARG A 71 20.45 12.83 -14.23
N GLY A 72 19.18 13.17 -13.99
CA GLY A 72 18.02 12.34 -14.38
C GLY A 72 17.83 11.11 -13.51
N SER A 73 18.48 11.05 -12.34
CA SER A 73 18.33 9.93 -11.39
C SER A 73 17.47 10.35 -10.20
N TRP A 74 16.64 9.44 -9.70
CA TRP A 74 15.79 9.72 -8.54
C TRP A 74 16.66 9.94 -7.29
N CYS A 75 16.79 11.21 -6.91
CA CYS A 75 17.68 11.65 -5.85
C CYS A 75 17.00 11.53 -4.48
N LYS A 76 17.80 11.49 -3.42
CA LYS A 76 17.30 11.38 -2.04
C LYS A 76 16.26 12.45 -1.65
N HIS A 77 16.30 13.64 -2.26
CA HIS A 77 15.33 14.70 -1.99
C HIS A 77 13.96 14.38 -2.59
N ALA A 78 13.92 13.84 -3.81
CA ALA A 78 12.67 13.43 -4.45
C ALA A 78 12.02 12.25 -3.72
N HIS A 79 12.84 11.27 -3.26
CA HIS A 79 12.37 10.22 -2.35
C HIS A 79 11.75 10.77 -1.07
N ARG A 80 12.39 11.77 -0.44
CA ARG A 80 11.90 12.37 0.79
C ARG A 80 10.58 13.12 0.59
N VAL A 81 10.44 13.86 -0.50
CA VAL A 81 9.17 14.55 -0.83
C VAL A 81 8.05 13.55 -1.06
N ALA A 82 8.30 12.50 -1.84
CA ALA A 82 7.30 11.45 -2.04
C ALA A 82 6.86 10.79 -0.73
N PHE A 83 7.81 10.54 0.19
CA PHE A 83 7.47 9.98 1.50
C PHE A 83 6.62 10.93 2.37
N VAL A 84 6.91 12.23 2.35
CA VAL A 84 6.19 13.23 3.16
C VAL A 84 4.80 13.54 2.59
N THR A 85 4.68 13.54 1.27
CA THR A 85 3.47 13.99 0.56
C THR A 85 2.53 12.85 0.18
N GLY A 86 3.04 11.61 0.15
CA GLY A 86 2.34 10.47 -0.44
C GLY A 86 2.27 10.53 -1.97
N GLU A 87 2.81 11.58 -2.60
CA GLU A 87 2.82 11.73 -4.04
C GLU A 87 4.07 11.06 -4.62
N ILE A 88 3.86 9.88 -5.19
CA ILE A 88 4.93 9.15 -5.86
C ILE A 88 4.93 9.59 -7.34
N PRO A 89 6.06 10.10 -7.86
CA PRO A 89 6.19 10.47 -9.27
C PRO A 89 5.90 9.30 -10.20
N ASP A 90 5.58 9.61 -11.45
CA ASP A 90 5.61 8.62 -12.53
C ASP A 90 7.06 8.11 -12.71
N ILE A 91 7.29 6.84 -12.41
CA ILE A 91 8.63 6.23 -12.52
C ILE A 91 8.70 5.44 -13.82
N ASP A 92 9.37 5.97 -14.85
CA ASP A 92 9.53 5.29 -16.16
C ASP A 92 8.20 4.78 -16.76
N GLY A 93 7.12 5.55 -16.64
CA GLY A 93 5.78 5.15 -17.08
C GLY A 93 5.00 4.27 -16.09
N VAL A 94 5.58 3.99 -14.91
CA VAL A 94 4.90 3.35 -13.79
C VAL A 94 4.27 4.42 -12.92
N ARG A 95 2.99 4.69 -13.17
CA ARG A 95 2.15 5.51 -12.31
C ARG A 95 1.59 4.64 -11.18
N VAL A 96 1.97 4.96 -9.96
CA VAL A 96 1.27 4.44 -8.77
C VAL A 96 0.11 5.38 -8.48
N GLU A 97 -1.09 4.88 -8.72
CA GLU A 97 -2.30 5.62 -8.40
C GLU A 97 -2.39 5.77 -6.88
N SER A 98 -2.54 7.01 -6.40
CA SER A 98 -2.83 7.29 -5.01
C SER A 98 -4.19 6.69 -4.68
N SER A 99 -4.23 5.49 -4.11
CA SER A 99 -5.44 4.95 -3.53
C SER A 99 -5.71 5.74 -2.25
N ASP A 100 -6.37 6.87 -2.38
CA ASP A 100 -7.01 7.60 -1.27
C ASP A 100 -8.19 6.74 -0.79
N LYS A 101 -7.84 5.62 -0.14
CA LYS A 101 -8.74 4.82 0.68
C LYS A 101 -8.30 5.09 2.10
N THR A 102 -8.84 6.14 2.70
CA THR A 102 -9.07 6.13 4.15
C THR A 102 -10.18 5.12 4.40
N ASP A 103 -9.81 3.85 4.41
CA ASP A 103 -10.66 2.81 4.96
C ASP A 103 -9.77 2.05 5.94
N ASP A 104 -9.94 2.38 7.23
CA ASP A 104 -9.48 1.58 8.35
C ASP A 104 -10.25 0.25 8.36
N THR A 105 -10.00 -0.60 7.36
CA THR A 105 -10.47 -1.98 7.38
C THR A 105 -9.26 -2.87 7.21
N ASP A 106 -8.88 -3.51 8.33
CA ASP A 106 -7.91 -4.59 8.39
C ASP A 106 -8.26 -5.70 7.38
N ALA A 107 -7.70 -5.61 6.17
CA ALA A 107 -7.93 -6.57 5.10
C ALA A 107 -6.87 -7.68 5.15
N ASP A 108 -7.13 -8.70 5.98
CA ASP A 108 -6.64 -10.04 5.71
C ASP A 108 -7.54 -10.66 4.61
N THR A 109 -7.00 -10.74 3.40
CA THR A 109 -7.45 -11.62 2.29
C THR A 109 -8.90 -11.46 1.80
N GLU A 110 -9.07 -10.66 0.75
CA GLU A 110 -10.32 -10.50 0.01
C GLU A 110 -10.65 -11.78 -0.81
N THR A 111 -11.53 -12.63 -0.29
CA THR A 111 -12.47 -13.35 -1.17
C THR A 111 -13.51 -12.34 -1.62
N GLU A 112 -13.69 -12.18 -2.94
CA GLU A 112 -14.71 -11.31 -3.55
C GLU A 112 -16.09 -11.59 -2.94
N THR A 113 -16.49 -10.80 -1.95
CA THR A 113 -17.88 -10.75 -1.48
C THR A 113 -18.56 -9.59 -2.18
N ASP A 114 -19.50 -9.94 -3.04
CA ASP A 114 -20.43 -9.01 -3.68
C ASP A 114 -21.10 -8.13 -2.61
N ASP A 115 -20.72 -6.85 -2.56
CA ASP A 115 -21.18 -5.85 -1.58
C ASP A 115 -22.69 -5.54 -1.65
N SER A 116 -23.44 -6.25 -2.51
CA SER A 116 -24.90 -6.09 -2.66
C SER A 116 -25.71 -7.03 -1.76
N GLN A 117 -25.09 -8.05 -1.15
CA GLN A 117 -25.83 -9.06 -0.40
C GLN A 117 -26.21 -8.58 1.00
N THR A 118 -27.50 -8.68 1.33
CA THR A 118 -27.99 -8.41 2.68
C THR A 118 -27.48 -9.45 3.69
N LEU A 119 -27.52 -9.11 4.99
CA LEU A 119 -27.17 -10.03 6.08
C LEU A 119 -27.92 -11.37 5.98
N ALA A 120 -29.20 -11.31 5.59
CA ALA A 120 -30.04 -12.50 5.45
C ALA A 120 -29.52 -13.40 4.31
N GLU A 121 -29.27 -12.85 3.13
CA GLU A 121 -28.73 -13.60 1.99
C GLU A 121 -27.39 -14.25 2.30
N ARG A 122 -26.51 -13.55 3.03
CA ARG A 122 -25.21 -14.10 3.45
C ARG A 122 -25.37 -15.28 4.41
N VAL A 123 -26.32 -15.20 5.35
CA VAL A 123 -26.60 -16.27 6.32
C VAL A 123 -27.31 -17.45 5.66
N GLU A 124 -28.27 -17.21 4.77
CA GLU A 124 -28.98 -18.25 4.01
C GLU A 124 -28.01 -19.03 3.11
N GLN A 125 -27.16 -18.31 2.37
CA GLN A 125 -26.13 -18.92 1.51
C GLN A 125 -25.15 -19.76 2.34
N PHE A 126 -24.78 -19.27 3.53
CA PHE A 126 -23.92 -20.02 4.45
C PHE A 126 -24.59 -21.30 4.95
N ALA A 127 -25.86 -21.22 5.35
CA ALA A 127 -26.64 -22.36 5.83
C ALA A 127 -26.87 -23.42 4.75
N ALA A 128 -27.11 -22.99 3.51
CA ALA A 128 -27.25 -23.88 2.37
C ALA A 128 -25.96 -24.67 2.09
N ASN A 129 -24.80 -24.04 2.28
CA ASN A 129 -23.49 -24.68 2.10
C ASN A 129 -23.02 -25.48 3.33
N ASN A 130 -23.55 -25.18 4.52
CA ASN A 130 -23.18 -25.79 5.79
C ASN A 130 -24.43 -26.25 6.55
N PRO A 131 -25.07 -27.36 6.13
CA PRO A 131 -26.27 -27.84 6.79
C PRO A 131 -26.01 -28.23 8.24
N GLY A 132 -26.80 -27.68 9.16
CA GLY A 132 -26.68 -27.92 10.61
C GLY A 132 -25.67 -27.01 11.33
N ALA A 133 -25.10 -26.01 10.64
CA ALA A 133 -24.26 -25.02 11.27
C ALA A 133 -25.04 -24.17 12.29
N SER A 134 -24.41 -23.88 13.43
CA SER A 134 -24.97 -23.03 14.46
C SER A 134 -24.83 -21.54 14.12
N ALA A 135 -25.64 -20.70 14.76
CA ALA A 135 -25.51 -19.24 14.62
C ALA A 135 -24.12 -18.73 15.00
N ILE A 136 -23.44 -19.36 15.97
CA ILE A 136 -22.08 -18.99 16.39
C ILE A 136 -21.08 -19.25 15.25
N GLU A 137 -21.22 -20.36 14.55
CA GLU A 137 -20.36 -20.70 13.41
C GLU A 137 -20.59 -19.78 12.22
N ALA A 138 -21.85 -19.45 11.93
CA ALA A 138 -22.19 -18.47 10.90
C ALA A 138 -21.60 -17.09 11.20
N ILE A 139 -21.69 -16.63 12.46
CA ILE A 139 -21.13 -15.35 12.90
C ILE A 139 -19.62 -15.32 12.74
N GLY A 140 -18.93 -16.37 13.17
CA GLY A 140 -17.47 -16.48 13.08
C GLY A 140 -16.97 -16.55 11.64
N GLN A 141 -17.60 -17.34 10.78
CA GLN A 141 -17.15 -17.54 9.40
C GLN A 141 -17.55 -16.40 8.46
N LEU A 142 -18.66 -15.70 8.73
CA LEU A 142 -19.09 -14.55 7.93
C LEU A 142 -18.57 -13.20 8.45
N GLY A 143 -17.79 -13.19 9.54
CA GLY A 143 -17.31 -11.95 10.16
C GLY A 143 -18.43 -11.05 10.68
N ILE A 144 -19.55 -11.63 11.10
CA ILE A 144 -20.69 -10.87 11.62
C ILE A 144 -20.39 -10.48 13.07
N SER A 145 -20.79 -9.28 13.49
CA SER A 145 -20.66 -8.86 14.89
C SER A 145 -21.57 -9.71 15.80
N PRO A 146 -21.10 -10.13 17.00
CA PRO A 146 -21.87 -11.00 17.91
C PRO A 146 -23.20 -10.38 18.37
N ASP A 147 -23.32 -9.05 18.41
CA ASP A 147 -24.55 -8.33 18.73
C ASP A 147 -25.70 -8.60 17.74
N LYS A 148 -25.38 -9.13 16.54
CA LYS A 148 -26.36 -9.51 15.51
C LYS A 148 -26.81 -10.97 15.62
N LYS A 149 -26.41 -11.69 16.68
CA LYS A 149 -26.69 -13.13 16.84
C LYS A 149 -28.18 -13.48 16.75
N GLU A 150 -29.05 -12.72 17.41
CA GLU A 150 -30.50 -12.96 17.39
C GLU A 150 -31.08 -12.90 15.97
N ARG A 151 -30.58 -11.96 15.15
CA ARG A 151 -30.97 -11.83 13.74
C ARG A 151 -30.46 -12.99 12.88
N VAL A 152 -29.28 -13.53 13.19
CA VAL A 152 -28.74 -14.72 12.51
C VAL A 152 -29.55 -15.97 12.89
N GLU A 153 -29.91 -16.11 14.17
CA GLU A 153 -30.77 -17.21 14.64
C GLU A 153 -32.16 -17.16 14.00
N GLU A 154 -32.74 -15.97 13.82
CA GLU A 154 -34.01 -15.77 13.11
C GLU A 154 -33.94 -16.26 11.65
N VAL A 155 -32.86 -15.90 10.93
CA VAL A 155 -32.67 -16.32 9.53
C VAL A 155 -32.40 -17.82 9.40
N LEU A 156 -31.65 -18.42 10.33
CA LEU A 156 -31.39 -19.87 10.34
C LEU A 156 -32.60 -20.71 10.74
N ALA A 157 -33.59 -20.11 11.39
CA ALA A 157 -34.83 -20.76 11.81
C ALA A 157 -35.99 -20.61 10.80
N ALA A 158 -35.81 -19.78 9.77
CA ALA A 158 -36.77 -19.55 8.68
C ALA A 158 -36.72 -20.66 7.63
#